data_AF-X8AG16-F1
#
_entry.id   AF-X8AG16-F1
#
_cell.length_a   1.000
_cell.length_b   1.000
_cell.length_c   1.000
_cell.angle_alpha   90.00
_cell.angle_beta   90.00
_cell.angle_gamma   90.00
#
_symmetry.space_group_name_H-M   'P 1'
#
loop_
_entity.id
_entity.type
_entity.pdbx_description
1 polymer ?
#
loop_
_entity_poly.entity_id
_entity_poly.type
_entity_poly.pdbx_seq_one_letter_code
_entity_poly.pdbx_strand_id
1 'polypeptide(L)' 'MDSFAARSLRTIAHMTRLRGADTVIVGLQPEVAFAMVQLGLAFDGMHTALDLEEGLALLNGRLARRRATIGRDSGG' A
#
# COMPACT_ATOMS: atom_id res chain seq x y z
N MET A 1 -16.67 -1.16 -9.02
CA MET A 1 -15.60 -0.17 -9.15
C MET A 1 -15.62 0.36 -10.56
N ASP A 2 -15.79 1.66 -10.74
CA ASP A 2 -15.67 2.28 -12.06
C ASP A 2 -14.19 2.54 -12.37
N SER A 3 -13.87 2.73 -13.66
CA SER A 3 -12.50 3.00 -14.11
C SER A 3 -11.92 4.30 -13.50
N PHE A 4 -12.78 5.22 -13.07
CA PHE A 4 -12.41 6.49 -12.48
C PHE A 4 -11.90 6.36 -11.03
N ALA A 5 -12.61 5.63 -10.17
CA ALA A 5 -12.20 5.35 -8.80
C ALA A 5 -10.88 4.56 -8.78
N ALA A 6 -10.74 3.58 -9.68
CA ALA A 6 -9.51 2.82 -9.83
C ALA A 6 -8.33 3.73 -10.22
N ARG A 7 -8.50 4.58 -11.25
CA ARG A 7 -7.46 5.55 -11.67
C ARG A 7 -7.10 6.56 -10.58
N SER A 8 -8.08 7.02 -9.81
CA SER A 8 -7.88 7.97 -8.72
C SER A 8 -7.06 7.34 -7.59
N LEU A 9 -7.42 6.13 -7.17
CA LEU A 9 -6.65 5.36 -6.19
C LEU A 9 -5.22 5.10 -6.66
N ARG A 10 -5.04 4.72 -7.93
CA ARG A 10 -3.70 4.56 -8.55
C ARG A 10 -2.87 5.84 -8.44
N THR A 11 -3.49 6.98 -8.69
CA THR A 11 -2.81 8.29 -8.64
C THR A 11 -2.38 8.63 -7.23
N ILE A 12 -3.28 8.47 -6.25
CA ILE A 12 -2.99 8.74 -4.83
C ILE A 12 -1.87 7.83 -4.34
N ALA A 13 -1.94 6.54 -4.67
CA ALA A 13 -0.92 5.56 -4.33
C ALA A 13 0.45 5.86 -4.94
N HIS A 14 0.47 6.28 -6.20
CA HIS A 14 1.70 6.65 -6.87
C HIS A 14 2.32 7.88 -6.21
N MET A 15 1.51 8.90 -5.90
CA MET A 15 1.96 10.13 -5.25
C MET A 15 2.48 9.86 -3.83
N THR A 16 1.81 9.03 -3.04
CA THR A 16 2.26 8.64 -1.69
C THR A 16 3.58 7.87 -1.73
N ARG A 17 3.77 6.97 -2.69
CA ARG A 17 5.05 6.27 -2.89
C ARG A 17 6.19 7.22 -3.27
N LEU A 18 5.95 8.20 -4.14
CA LEU A 18 6.96 9.23 -4.49
C LEU A 18 7.38 10.06 -3.27
N ARG A 19 6.51 10.19 -2.26
CA ARG A 19 6.81 10.84 -0.98
C ARG A 19 7.51 9.92 0.02
N GLY A 20 7.79 8.66 -0.34
CA GLY A 20 8.40 7.67 0.54
C GLY A 20 7.46 7.14 1.63
N ALA A 21 6.14 7.30 1.45
CA ALA A 21 5.14 6.80 2.38
C ALA A 21 4.70 5.37 2.01
N ASP A 22 4.59 4.50 3.02
CA ASP A 22 3.93 3.21 2.88
C ASP A 22 2.40 3.41 2.91
N THR A 23 1.69 2.73 2.02
CA THR A 23 0.22 2.84 1.91
C THR A 23 -0.44 1.47 2.05
N VAL A 24 -1.49 1.41 2.87
CA VAL A 24 -2.35 0.22 3.05
C VAL A 24 -3.81 0.61 2.81
N ILE A 25 -4.50 -0.14 1.96
CA ILE A 25 -5.93 0.00 1.68
C ILE A 25 -6.68 -1.06 2.49
N VAL A 26 -7.70 -0.66 3.23
CA VAL A 26 -8.52 -1.54 4.09
C VAL A 26 -9.99 -1.47 3.70
N GLY A 27 -10.77 -2.49 4.05
CA GLY A 27 -12.22 -2.51 3.77
C GLY A 27 -12.55 -2.65 2.28
N LEU A 28 -11.60 -3.12 1.48
CA LEU A 28 -11.81 -3.45 0.08
C LEU A 28 -12.43 -4.84 -0.03
N GLN A 29 -13.58 -4.94 -0.69
CA GLN A 29 -14.16 -6.24 -1.00
C GLN A 29 -13.15 -7.09 -1.83
N PRO A 30 -12.93 -8.37 -1.50
CA PRO A 30 -11.97 -9.23 -2.18
C PRO A 30 -12.15 -9.25 -3.71
N GLU A 31 -13.39 -9.25 -4.18
CA GLU A 31 -13.74 -9.27 -5.60
C GLU A 31 -13.31 -7.98 -6.30
N VAL A 32 -13.40 -6.84 -5.60
CA VAL A 32 -12.95 -5.55 -6.11
C VAL A 32 -11.42 -5.49 -6.15
N ALA A 33 -10.75 -6.00 -5.12
CA ALA A 33 -9.29 -6.12 -5.10
C ALA A 33 -8.79 -6.95 -6.28
N PHE A 34 -9.43 -8.09 -6.53
CA PHE A 34 -9.11 -8.96 -7.66
C PHE A 34 -9.33 -8.27 -9.01
N ALA A 35 -10.46 -7.58 -9.18
CA ALA A 35 -10.75 -6.82 -10.40
C ALA A 35 -9.71 -5.72 -10.66
N MET A 36 -9.27 -5.01 -9.62
CA MET A 36 -8.22 -3.99 -9.73
C MET A 36 -6.91 -4.56 -10.28
N VAL A 37 -6.46 -5.72 -9.75
CA VAL A 37 -5.25 -6.40 -10.23
C VAL A 37 -5.36 -6.74 -11.71
N GLN A 38 -6.50 -7.31 -12.13
CA GLN A 38 -6.72 -7.69 -13.53
C GLN A 38 -6.76 -6.49 -14.49
N LEU A 39 -7.22 -5.33 -14.00
CA LEU A 39 -7.22 -4.07 -14.77
C LEU A 39 -5.85 -3.38 -14.82
N GLY A 40 -4.80 -4.01 -14.31
CA GLY A 40 -3.44 -3.48 -14.35
C GLY A 40 -3.17 -2.42 -13.28
N LEU A 41 -3.99 -2.33 -12.22
CA LEU A 41 -3.55 -1.71 -10.99
C LEU A 41 -2.55 -2.63 -10.31
N ALA A 42 -1.31 -2.57 -10.80
CA ALA A 42 -0.18 -3.12 -10.06
C ALA A 42 -0.06 -2.30 -8.77
N PHE A 43 -0.32 -2.95 -7.64
CA PHE A 43 -0.10 -2.44 -6.30
C PHE A 43 1.40 -2.37 -5.98
N ASP A 44 2.21 -1.81 -6.87
CA ASP A 44 3.65 -1.74 -6.70
C ASP A 44 3.99 -0.73 -5.59
N GLY A 45 4.22 -1.27 -4.38
CA GLY A 45 4.37 -0.50 -3.15
C GLY A 45 3.06 -0.17 -2.42
N MET A 46 1.93 -0.76 -2.82
CA MET A 46 0.68 -0.68 -2.08
C MET A 46 0.34 -2.03 -1.45
N HIS A 47 -0.28 -1.99 -0.28
CA HIS A 47 -0.80 -3.18 0.36
C HIS A 47 -2.31 -3.09 0.56
N THR A 48 -2.94 -4.25 0.66
CA THR A 48 -4.36 -4.37 0.97
C THR A 48 -4.51 -5.24 2.21
N ALA A 49 -5.53 -4.97 3.01
CA ALA A 49 -5.96 -5.80 4.12
C ALA A 49 -7.50 -5.84 4.14
N LEU A 50 -8.06 -6.91 4.70
CA LEU A 50 -9.52 -7.09 4.72
C LEU A 50 -10.18 -6.22 5.78
N ASP A 51 -9.45 -5.96 6.86
CA ASP A 51 -9.90 -5.14 7.97
C ASP A 51 -8.87 -4.07 8.38
N LEU A 52 -9.31 -3.15 9.24
CA LEU A 52 -8.48 -2.05 9.70
C LEU A 52 -7.35 -2.51 10.61
N GLU A 53 -7.58 -3.51 11.46
CA GLU A 53 -6.62 -3.98 12.45
C GLU A 53 -5.42 -4.66 11.78
N GLU A 54 -5.69 -5.58 10.86
CA GLU A 54 -4.74 -6.21 9.96
C GLU A 54 -4.00 -5.14 9.14
N GLY A 55 -4.72 -4.13 8.62
CA GLY A 55 -4.11 -3.04 7.88
C GLY A 55 -3.10 -2.22 8.69
N LEU A 56 -3.44 -1.91 9.95
CA LEU A 56 -2.54 -1.21 10.87
C LEU A 56 -1.35 -2.08 11.28
N ALA A 57 -1.58 -3.37 11.57
CA ALA A 57 -0.51 -4.32 11.89
C ALA A 57 0.48 -4.43 10.72
N LEU A 58 -0.03 -4.53 9.49
CA LEU A 58 0.76 -4.56 8.27
C LEU A 58 1.58 -3.27 8.09
N LEU A 59 0.95 -2.11 8.25
CA LEU A 59 1.62 -0.81 8.14
C LEU A 59 2.74 -0.65 9.19
N ASN A 60 2.46 -1.01 10.45
CA ASN A 60 3.44 -0.96 11.54
C ASN A 60 4.64 -1.88 11.27
N GLY A 61 4.39 -3.11 10.82
CA GLY A 61 5.46 -4.04 10.44
C GLY A 61 6.35 -3.50 9.31
N ARG A 62 5.77 -2.77 8.35
CA ARG A 62 6.54 -2.12 7.28
C ARG A 62 7.36 -0.94 7.78
N LEU A 63 6.77 -0.08 8.60
CA LEU A 63 7.47 1.04 9.21
C LEU A 63 8.65 0.57 10.08
N ALA A 64 8.46 -0.52 10.83
CA ALA A 64 9.51 -1.14 11.63
C ALA A 64 10.67 -1.66 10.76
N ARG A 65 10.38 -2.37 9.65
CA ARG A 65 11.41 -2.83 8.70
C ARG A 65 12.17 -1.66 8.07
N ARG A 66 11.47 -0.59 7.68
CA ARG A 66 12.09 0.64 7.14
C ARG A 66 13.02 1.32 8.14
N ARG A 67 12.64 1.39 9.42
CA ARG A 67 13.53 1.90 10.48
C ARG A 67 14.76 1.02 10.68
N ALA A 68 14.61 -0.30 10.63
CA ALA A 68 15.73 -1.22 10.77
C ALA A 68 16.73 -1.13 9.60
N THR A 69 16.28 -0.83 8.37
CA THR A 69 17.18 -0.60 7.23
C THR A 69 17.95 0.71 7.34
N ILE A 70 17.34 1.76 7.91
CA ILE A 70 18.01 3.06 8.11
C ILE A 70 19.00 2.98 9.28
N GLY A 71 18.70 2.25 10.36
CA GLY A 71 19.59 2.16 11.53
C GLY A 71 20.87 1.34 11.32
N ARG A 72 21.11 0.76 10.13
CA ARG A 72 22.25 -0.11 9.86
C ARG A 72 23.40 0.59 9.11
N ASP A 73 23.21 1.83 8.66
CA ASP A 73 24.18 2.58 7.85
C ASP A 73 25.03 3.58 8.66
N SER A 74 24.78 3.73 9.97
CA SER A 74 25.39 4.77 10.81
C SER A 74 26.67 4.34 11.54
N GLY A 75 27.27 3.20 11.18
CA GLY A 75 28.51 2.68 11.77
C GLY A 75 29.55 2.32 10.70
N GLY A 76 30.40 3.29 10.36
CA GLY A 76 31.54 3.14 9.45
C GLY A 76 32.42 4.38 9.51
#